data_AF-A0A8S3QAD1-F1
#
_entry.id   AF-A0A8S3QAD1-F1
#
_cell.length_a   1.000
_cell.length_b   1.000
_cell.length_c   1.000
_cell.angle_alpha   90.00
_cell.angle_beta   90.00
_cell.angle_gamma   90.00
#
_symmetry.space_group_name_H-M   'P 1'
#
loop_
_entity.id
_entity.type
_entity.pdbx_description
1 polymer ?
#
loop_
_entity_poly.entity_id
_entity_poly.type
_entity_poly.pdbx_seq_one_letter_code
_entity_poly.pdbx_strand_id
1 'polypeptide(L)'
;MPSGKIVFADHSNDRLVIHNDNGLFVCESPVSHWPLDVTCIDENTVAVTHNAEPYYIEIINIVNRKTVRQIKTSNQCYGITNEKGRLLYYERGRGIQTQDVNSGSTVTTVVKVDEGAWNYVATSNDRIYHTINNTNSVTCYTVTGQKVWEYKDESILKSVHGVAVDNDSNVYVVSNEHDSIVVLSPDGKHARRLLTNENGIQDPYGIYFDKGRNILMVTNLCGPASIYEVKKSNSLKLSVDLQTNVQCNQCKILLTLLTRLAYHDNRYTKLTPDTYKAWEAVEKESGLQLVYNTGGVQFTRKDEMSHVIDAYAKAMAENNISFERLTGSQLRAKFPQFEIDDTYDTIYQPIAGLVDAALANSVHIQLARANGATVLEHCPVQKIEKLPNGRVLVHTPKGIFQCRRLIVTAGAWINHVLGSIGVHIPVYVTQEQVTYFATPNVKDFTKAKYPIWIYHSPKYDFYGMPMHGNSGSKIGIDAGGPVVSVDTRNYEPDKTREQACIKHLERTIPRSLGPIMYTKTCLYTMTPDRHFVVDDCSKNGWDNVIVCCGAGHAFKFASLLGKILSEMAIDGKTKYDISQFNIDREAITNPDWTPTLYMGTGGKVPTKQSSASKL
;
A
#
# COMPACT_ATOMS: atom_id res chain seq x y z
N MET A 1 -24.60 -14.39 -0.08
CA MET A 1 -25.02 -13.00 0.20
C MET A 1 -26.03 -12.53 -0.85
N PRO A 2 -27.33 -12.56 -0.54
CA PRO A 2 -28.38 -12.03 -1.41
C PRO A 2 -28.42 -10.49 -1.35
N SER A 3 -28.28 -9.79 -2.48
CA SER A 3 -28.41 -8.31 -2.58
C SER A 3 -27.59 -7.50 -1.57
N GLY A 4 -26.33 -7.89 -1.31
CA GLY A 4 -25.50 -7.17 -0.34
C GLY A 4 -25.96 -7.33 1.12
N LYS A 5 -26.56 -8.48 1.43
CA LYS A 5 -26.92 -8.88 2.80
C LYS A 5 -26.13 -10.09 3.23
N ILE A 6 -25.70 -10.07 4.48
CA ILE A 6 -25.08 -11.19 5.17
C ILE A 6 -26.19 -11.91 5.94
N VAL A 7 -26.32 -13.21 5.72
CA VAL A 7 -27.39 -14.03 6.32
C VAL A 7 -26.72 -15.10 7.17
N PHE A 8 -27.05 -15.15 8.45
CA PHE A 8 -26.55 -16.13 9.39
C PHE A 8 -27.67 -17.09 9.80
N ALA A 9 -27.36 -18.38 9.87
CA ALA A 9 -28.20 -19.36 10.55
C ALA A 9 -27.94 -19.31 12.06
N ASP A 10 -28.96 -18.91 12.83
CA ASP A 10 -28.91 -18.90 14.30
C ASP A 10 -29.59 -20.17 14.81
N HIS A 11 -28.78 -21.23 14.93
CA HIS A 11 -29.22 -22.58 15.29
C HIS A 11 -30.02 -22.60 16.60
N SER A 12 -29.55 -21.88 17.63
CA SER A 12 -30.12 -21.94 18.97
C SER A 12 -31.44 -21.18 19.13
N ASN A 13 -31.76 -20.27 18.20
CA ASN A 13 -32.94 -19.42 18.25
C ASN A 13 -33.91 -19.66 17.07
N ASP A 14 -33.74 -20.74 16.31
CA ASP A 14 -34.62 -21.13 15.19
C ASP A 14 -34.90 -19.97 14.20
N ARG A 15 -33.86 -19.22 13.83
CA ARG A 15 -34.01 -18.06 12.94
C ARG A 15 -32.82 -17.83 12.01
N LEU A 16 -33.05 -17.04 10.97
CA LEU A 16 -32.00 -16.37 10.21
C LEU A 16 -31.84 -14.95 10.71
N VAL A 17 -30.59 -14.52 10.92
CA VAL A 17 -30.25 -13.13 11.24
C VAL A 17 -29.66 -12.49 10.01
N ILE A 18 -30.23 -11.36 9.58
CA ILE A 18 -29.88 -10.68 8.35
C ILE A 18 -29.22 -9.35 8.69
N HIS A 19 -28.00 -9.17 8.22
CA HIS A 19 -27.24 -7.94 8.33
C HIS A 19 -27.04 -7.33 6.94
N ASN A 20 -26.81 -6.01 6.87
CA ASN A 20 -26.35 -5.37 5.65
C ASN A 20 -24.84 -5.61 5.45
N ASP A 21 -24.31 -5.19 4.31
CA ASP A 21 -22.89 -5.31 3.98
C ASP A 21 -21.92 -4.61 4.97
N ASN A 22 -22.42 -3.70 5.80
CA ASN A 22 -21.64 -3.04 6.86
C ASN A 22 -21.70 -3.79 8.20
N GLY A 23 -22.31 -4.98 8.23
CA GLY A 23 -22.48 -5.78 9.45
C GLY A 23 -23.56 -5.25 10.40
N LEU A 24 -24.34 -4.24 10.02
CA LEU A 24 -25.44 -3.75 10.83
C LEU A 24 -26.64 -4.69 10.70
N PHE A 25 -27.25 -5.02 11.83
CA PHE A 25 -28.49 -5.78 11.89
C PHE A 25 -29.59 -5.10 11.06
N VAL A 26 -30.28 -5.88 10.23
CA VAL A 26 -31.40 -5.42 9.38
C VAL A 26 -32.71 -6.01 9.89
N CYS A 27 -32.80 -7.33 9.96
CA CYS A 27 -33.99 -8.04 10.42
C CYS A 27 -33.69 -9.51 10.72
N GLU A 28 -34.70 -10.21 11.23
CA GLU A 28 -34.69 -11.66 11.43
C GLU A 28 -35.81 -12.30 10.62
N SER A 29 -35.59 -13.53 10.19
CA SER A 29 -36.60 -14.39 9.57
C SER A 29 -36.73 -15.67 10.39
N PRO A 30 -37.91 -16.02 10.92
CA PRO A 30 -38.08 -17.31 11.58
C PRO A 30 -37.84 -18.44 10.58
N VAL A 31 -37.32 -19.55 11.08
CA VAL A 31 -37.22 -20.80 10.33
C VAL A 31 -37.83 -21.91 11.16
N SER A 32 -38.03 -23.06 10.53
CA SER A 32 -38.83 -24.10 11.15
C SER A 32 -38.19 -24.64 12.43
N HIS A 33 -36.99 -25.26 12.40
CA HIS A 33 -36.20 -25.61 13.59
C HIS A 33 -34.72 -25.86 13.25
N TRP A 34 -33.80 -25.51 14.16
CA TRP A 34 -32.36 -25.82 14.14
C TRP A 34 -31.69 -25.67 12.78
N PRO A 35 -31.62 -24.44 12.23
CA PRO A 35 -30.91 -24.20 10.99
C PRO A 35 -29.41 -24.49 11.17
N LEU A 36 -28.84 -25.25 10.23
CA LEU A 36 -27.44 -25.70 10.30
C LEU A 36 -26.53 -24.92 9.35
N ASP A 37 -26.91 -24.82 8.08
CA ASP A 37 -26.14 -24.12 7.06
C ASP A 37 -27.09 -23.40 6.09
N VAL A 38 -26.58 -22.36 5.42
CA VAL A 38 -27.38 -21.49 4.57
C VAL A 38 -26.60 -21.10 3.31
N THR A 39 -27.26 -21.18 2.16
CA THR A 39 -26.68 -20.73 0.89
C THR A 39 -27.61 -19.82 0.11
N CYS A 40 -27.02 -18.96 -0.71
CA CYS A 40 -27.73 -17.99 -1.54
C CYS A 40 -28.24 -18.69 -2.81
N ILE A 41 -29.53 -18.57 -3.12
CA ILE A 41 -30.08 -19.02 -4.40
C ILE A 41 -30.04 -17.88 -5.41
N ASP A 42 -30.63 -16.74 -5.04
CA ASP A 42 -30.70 -15.52 -5.84
C ASP A 42 -30.66 -14.27 -4.94
N GLU A 43 -30.96 -13.10 -5.51
CA GLU A 43 -30.95 -11.81 -4.82
C GLU A 43 -31.85 -11.70 -3.59
N ASN A 44 -32.87 -12.55 -3.47
CA ASN A 44 -33.89 -12.47 -2.43
C ASN A 44 -34.17 -13.80 -1.73
N THR A 45 -33.64 -14.92 -2.23
CA THR A 45 -33.91 -16.25 -1.69
C THR A 45 -32.65 -16.97 -1.22
N VAL A 46 -32.81 -17.72 -0.13
CA VAL A 46 -31.78 -18.59 0.45
C VAL A 46 -32.33 -20.00 0.66
N ALA A 47 -31.45 -21.00 0.61
CA ALA A 47 -31.75 -22.37 1.04
C ALA A 47 -31.10 -22.64 2.40
N VAL A 48 -31.85 -23.26 3.30
CA VAL A 48 -31.44 -23.54 4.68
C VAL A 48 -31.59 -25.04 4.95
N THR A 49 -30.57 -25.65 5.53
CA THR A 49 -30.62 -27.04 6.01
C THR A 49 -31.02 -27.10 7.48
N HIS A 50 -31.69 -28.20 7.86
CA HIS A 50 -32.25 -28.38 9.21
C HIS A 50 -31.87 -29.73 9.81
N ASN A 51 -31.80 -29.77 11.14
CA ASN A 51 -31.53 -30.98 11.92
C ASN A 51 -32.76 -31.52 12.67
N ALA A 52 -33.96 -31.41 12.11
CA ALA A 52 -35.20 -31.79 12.80
C ALA A 52 -36.19 -32.49 11.85
N GLU A 53 -37.04 -33.36 12.40
CA GLU A 53 -38.13 -33.98 11.65
C GLU A 53 -39.35 -33.03 11.55
N PRO A 54 -40.07 -33.00 10.41
CA PRO A 54 -39.76 -33.73 9.16
C PRO A 54 -38.55 -33.12 8.43
N TYR A 55 -37.73 -33.96 7.79
CA TYR A 55 -36.50 -33.49 7.14
C TYR A 55 -36.76 -32.83 5.79
N TYR A 56 -36.28 -31.59 5.65
CA TYR A 56 -36.28 -30.84 4.40
C TYR A 56 -35.19 -29.78 4.36
N ILE A 57 -34.94 -29.28 3.15
CA ILE A 57 -34.25 -28.01 2.91
C ILE A 57 -35.32 -26.95 2.70
N GLU A 58 -35.25 -25.86 3.47
CA GLU A 58 -36.22 -24.76 3.41
C GLU A 58 -35.71 -23.65 2.49
N ILE A 59 -36.50 -23.29 1.47
CA ILE A 59 -36.23 -22.15 0.60
C ILE A 59 -37.02 -20.95 1.11
N ILE A 60 -36.31 -19.91 1.52
CA ILE A 60 -36.89 -18.75 2.20
C ILE A 60 -36.62 -17.50 1.39
N ASN A 61 -37.65 -16.68 1.16
CA ASN A 61 -37.49 -15.33 0.66
C ASN A 61 -37.21 -14.38 1.84
N ILE A 62 -36.02 -13.82 1.87
CA ILE A 62 -35.53 -13.01 3.00
C ILE A 62 -36.12 -11.59 3.02
N VAL A 63 -36.77 -11.14 1.94
CA VAL A 63 -37.42 -9.82 1.89
C VAL A 63 -38.79 -9.87 2.55
N ASN A 64 -39.61 -10.85 2.17
CA ASN A 64 -40.94 -11.03 2.74
C ASN A 64 -40.96 -11.97 3.97
N ARG A 65 -39.84 -12.63 4.27
CA ARG A 65 -39.62 -13.53 5.42
C ARG A 65 -40.57 -14.72 5.42
N LYS A 66 -40.80 -15.29 4.24
CA LYS A 66 -41.68 -16.46 4.06
C LYS A 66 -40.96 -17.59 3.35
N THR A 67 -41.29 -18.80 3.77
CA THR A 67 -40.95 -20.03 3.07
C THR A 67 -41.65 -20.06 1.71
N VAL A 68 -40.85 -20.18 0.65
CA VAL A 68 -41.29 -20.26 -0.74
C VAL A 68 -41.52 -21.72 -1.12
N ARG A 69 -40.66 -22.62 -0.65
CA ARG A 69 -40.67 -24.03 -1.00
C ARG A 69 -39.93 -24.86 0.06
N GLN A 70 -40.37 -26.09 0.26
CA GLN A 70 -39.62 -27.09 1.03
C GLN A 70 -39.23 -28.24 0.10
N ILE A 71 -37.98 -28.68 0.21
CA ILE A 71 -37.44 -29.83 -0.52
C ILE A 71 -37.33 -30.97 0.48
N LYS A 72 -38.20 -31.96 0.36
CA LYS A 72 -38.19 -33.13 1.26
C LYS A 72 -36.90 -33.92 1.08
N THR A 73 -36.26 -34.24 2.19
CA THR A 73 -35.10 -35.13 2.24
C THR A 73 -35.47 -36.41 2.99
N SER A 74 -34.66 -37.45 2.82
CA SER A 74 -34.85 -38.71 3.55
C SER A 74 -34.23 -38.67 4.95
N ASN A 75 -33.24 -37.78 5.16
CA ASN A 75 -32.56 -37.62 6.43
C ASN A 75 -32.07 -36.17 6.66
N GLN A 76 -31.42 -35.95 7.79
CA GLN A 76 -30.77 -34.70 8.20
C GLN A 76 -29.77 -34.24 7.14
N CYS A 77 -29.79 -32.94 6.85
CA CYS A 77 -28.85 -32.30 5.95
C CYS A 77 -27.96 -31.36 6.73
N TYR A 78 -26.66 -31.38 6.43
CA TYR A 78 -25.68 -30.54 7.10
C TYR A 78 -25.25 -29.41 6.17
N GLY A 79 -24.05 -29.45 5.58
CA GLY A 79 -23.63 -28.36 4.70
C GLY A 79 -24.40 -28.28 3.39
N ILE A 80 -24.55 -27.05 2.89
CA ILE A 80 -25.23 -26.74 1.64
C ILE A 80 -24.52 -25.62 0.89
N THR A 81 -24.43 -25.75 -0.43
CA THR A 81 -23.91 -24.72 -1.31
C THR A 81 -24.73 -24.66 -2.60
N ASN A 82 -24.66 -23.53 -3.29
CA ASN A 82 -25.33 -23.32 -4.58
C ASN A 82 -24.31 -22.83 -5.60
N GLU A 83 -24.29 -23.47 -6.76
CA GLU A 83 -23.52 -23.00 -7.91
C GLU A 83 -24.36 -23.13 -9.17
N LYS A 84 -24.51 -22.00 -9.88
CA LYS A 84 -25.22 -21.93 -11.17
C LYS A 84 -26.64 -22.53 -11.12
N GLY A 85 -27.37 -22.36 -10.00
CA GLY A 85 -28.74 -22.84 -9.83
C GLY A 85 -28.87 -24.31 -9.45
N ARG A 86 -27.76 -24.95 -9.06
CA ARG A 86 -27.72 -26.30 -8.51
C ARG A 86 -27.35 -26.26 -7.05
N LEU A 87 -28.22 -26.81 -6.20
CA LEU A 87 -27.89 -27.09 -4.81
C LEU A 87 -27.00 -28.32 -4.77
N LEU A 88 -25.94 -28.24 -3.97
CA LEU A 88 -25.19 -29.37 -3.49
C LEU A 88 -25.28 -29.38 -1.97
N TYR A 89 -25.68 -30.49 -1.39
CA TYR A 89 -25.83 -30.63 0.05
C TYR A 89 -25.43 -32.03 0.50
N TYR A 90 -24.94 -32.13 1.72
CA TYR A 90 -24.66 -33.42 2.34
C TYR A 90 -25.91 -33.91 3.09
N GLU A 91 -26.37 -35.12 2.74
CA GLU A 91 -27.48 -35.82 3.39
C GLU A 91 -26.95 -37.04 4.15
N ARG A 92 -27.25 -37.14 5.45
CA ARG A 92 -26.74 -38.21 6.31
C ARG A 92 -27.14 -39.59 5.78
N GLY A 93 -26.14 -40.45 5.60
CA GLY A 93 -26.33 -41.83 5.11
C GLY A 93 -26.49 -41.96 3.59
N ARG A 94 -26.59 -40.84 2.85
CA ARG A 94 -26.65 -40.83 1.38
C ARG A 94 -25.47 -40.13 0.73
N GLY A 95 -24.73 -39.32 1.48
CA GLY A 95 -23.59 -38.55 1.00
C GLY A 95 -23.99 -37.25 0.30
N ILE A 96 -23.18 -36.79 -0.64
CA ILE A 96 -23.39 -35.50 -1.33
C ILE A 96 -24.44 -35.68 -2.42
N GLN A 97 -25.56 -34.98 -2.26
CA GLN A 97 -26.64 -34.91 -3.23
C GLN A 97 -26.53 -33.62 -4.05
N THR A 98 -27.02 -33.65 -5.29
CA THR A 98 -27.25 -32.45 -6.08
C THR A 98 -28.68 -32.40 -6.62
N GLN A 99 -29.24 -31.20 -6.67
CA GLN A 99 -30.58 -30.95 -7.18
C GLN A 99 -30.65 -29.57 -7.84
N ASP A 100 -31.33 -29.51 -8.98
CA ASP A 100 -31.64 -28.24 -9.65
C ASP A 100 -32.72 -27.46 -8.86
N VAL A 101 -32.42 -26.20 -8.54
CA VAL A 101 -33.29 -25.36 -7.69
C VAL A 101 -34.67 -25.13 -8.30
N ASN A 102 -34.73 -24.99 -9.64
CA ASN A 102 -35.93 -24.55 -10.35
C ASN A 102 -36.88 -25.71 -10.63
N SER A 103 -36.37 -26.79 -11.21
CA SER A 103 -37.16 -27.97 -11.57
C SER A 103 -37.44 -28.87 -10.36
N GLY A 104 -36.49 -28.99 -9.42
CA GLY A 104 -36.56 -29.87 -8.25
C GLY A 104 -36.83 -31.35 -8.56
N SER A 105 -36.77 -31.78 -9.83
CA SER A 105 -37.34 -33.06 -10.27
C SER A 105 -36.34 -34.22 -10.24
N THR A 106 -35.05 -33.97 -10.01
CA THR A 106 -34.05 -35.05 -10.00
C THR A 106 -32.95 -34.77 -8.99
N VAL A 107 -32.96 -35.53 -7.89
CA VAL A 107 -31.87 -35.59 -6.91
C VAL A 107 -30.87 -36.65 -7.38
N THR A 108 -29.62 -36.27 -7.60
CA THR A 108 -28.56 -37.18 -7.99
C THR A 108 -27.54 -37.28 -6.86
N THR A 109 -27.19 -38.50 -6.47
CA THR A 109 -26.07 -38.72 -5.54
C THR A 109 -24.76 -38.58 -6.31
N VAL A 110 -23.95 -37.58 -5.94
CA VAL A 110 -22.66 -37.31 -6.59
C VAL A 110 -21.53 -38.08 -5.92
N VAL A 111 -21.51 -38.09 -4.57
CA VAL A 111 -20.52 -38.82 -3.79
C VAL A 111 -21.26 -39.64 -2.75
N LYS A 112 -21.09 -40.97 -2.77
CA LYS A 112 -21.53 -41.84 -1.68
C LYS A 112 -20.47 -41.80 -0.59
N VAL A 113 -20.88 -41.45 0.62
CA VAL A 113 -20.02 -41.44 1.80
C VAL A 113 -20.81 -42.15 2.91
N ASP A 114 -20.10 -42.97 3.69
CA ASP A 114 -20.67 -43.68 4.84
C ASP A 114 -21.17 -42.70 5.91
N GLU A 115 -21.94 -43.20 6.87
CA GLU A 115 -22.58 -42.38 7.91
C GLU A 115 -21.64 -41.38 8.58
N GLY A 116 -22.08 -40.12 8.67
CA GLY A 116 -21.37 -39.05 9.34
C GLY A 116 -22.27 -37.86 9.60
N ALA A 117 -22.07 -37.20 10.74
CA ALA A 117 -22.70 -35.93 11.09
C ALA A 117 -21.72 -34.78 10.82
N TRP A 118 -22.23 -33.56 10.68
CA TRP A 118 -21.41 -32.34 10.58
C TRP A 118 -20.45 -32.30 9.38
N ASN A 119 -20.87 -32.89 8.27
CA ASN A 119 -20.12 -32.82 7.02
C ASN A 119 -20.61 -31.64 6.17
N TYR A 120 -19.67 -30.84 5.64
CA TYR A 120 -19.99 -29.63 4.88
C TYR A 120 -19.44 -29.68 3.46
N VAL A 121 -20.10 -28.97 2.56
CA VAL A 121 -19.77 -28.96 1.14
C VAL A 121 -19.64 -27.54 0.62
N ALA A 122 -18.59 -27.31 -0.19
CA ALA A 122 -18.40 -26.11 -0.97
C ALA A 122 -18.06 -26.49 -2.41
N THR A 123 -18.24 -25.54 -3.32
CA THR A 123 -17.98 -25.76 -4.75
C THR A 123 -17.32 -24.55 -5.38
N SER A 124 -16.42 -24.81 -6.32
CA SER A 124 -15.75 -23.80 -7.14
C SER A 124 -15.15 -24.47 -8.36
N ASN A 125 -15.25 -23.84 -9.54
CA ASN A 125 -14.60 -24.28 -10.77
C ASN A 125 -14.85 -25.79 -11.10
N ASP A 126 -16.10 -26.22 -10.97
CA ASP A 126 -16.54 -27.60 -11.21
C ASP A 126 -15.81 -28.66 -10.33
N ARG A 127 -15.43 -28.26 -9.12
CA ARG A 127 -14.89 -29.12 -8.05
C ARG A 127 -15.76 -29.04 -6.81
N ILE A 128 -15.90 -30.18 -6.13
CA ILE A 128 -16.63 -30.29 -4.87
C ILE A 128 -15.62 -30.49 -3.76
N TYR A 129 -15.71 -29.68 -2.71
CA TYR A 129 -14.85 -29.74 -1.53
C TYR A 129 -15.69 -30.15 -0.34
N HIS A 130 -15.29 -31.24 0.31
CA HIS A 130 -16.08 -31.90 1.34
C HIS A 130 -15.25 -32.05 2.62
N THR A 131 -15.72 -31.46 3.71
CA THR A 131 -15.18 -31.72 5.05
C THR A 131 -15.87 -32.93 5.65
N ILE A 132 -15.07 -33.85 6.20
CA ILE A 132 -15.54 -35.08 6.81
C ILE A 132 -15.13 -35.06 8.28
N ASN A 133 -16.09 -34.78 9.16
CA ASN A 133 -15.83 -34.58 10.59
C ASN A 133 -15.24 -35.85 11.24
N ASN A 134 -15.86 -37.00 10.99
CA ASN A 134 -15.44 -38.29 11.55
C ASN A 134 -13.97 -38.65 11.26
N THR A 135 -13.42 -38.23 10.11
CA THR A 135 -12.05 -38.54 9.70
C THR A 135 -11.10 -37.36 9.82
N ASN A 136 -11.57 -36.19 10.27
CA ASN A 136 -10.83 -34.93 10.30
C ASN A 136 -10.13 -34.63 8.96
N SER A 137 -10.84 -34.84 7.85
CA SER A 137 -10.26 -34.69 6.51
C SER A 137 -11.07 -33.76 5.61
N VAL A 138 -10.38 -33.26 4.58
CA VAL A 138 -10.94 -32.45 3.51
C VAL A 138 -10.66 -33.17 2.20
N THR A 139 -11.71 -33.48 1.44
CA THR A 139 -11.57 -34.19 0.17
C THR A 139 -12.12 -33.36 -0.97
N CYS A 140 -11.35 -33.27 -2.05
CA CYS A 140 -11.79 -32.68 -3.31
C CYS A 140 -12.26 -33.77 -4.27
N TYR A 141 -13.42 -33.57 -4.88
CA TYR A 141 -14.01 -34.44 -5.90
C TYR A 141 -14.26 -33.65 -7.19
N THR A 142 -14.32 -34.35 -8.33
CA THR A 142 -14.99 -33.83 -9.53
C THR A 142 -16.49 -33.72 -9.28
N VAL A 143 -17.20 -32.93 -10.10
CA VAL A 143 -18.68 -32.93 -10.14
C VAL A 143 -19.31 -34.28 -10.50
N THR A 144 -18.53 -35.24 -10.97
CA THR A 144 -18.96 -36.63 -11.22
C THR A 144 -18.69 -37.57 -10.05
N GLY A 145 -18.10 -37.08 -8.96
CA GLY A 145 -17.83 -37.85 -7.74
C GLY A 145 -16.47 -38.55 -7.68
N GLN A 146 -15.57 -38.31 -8.63
CA GLN A 146 -14.22 -38.87 -8.60
C GLN A 146 -13.33 -38.09 -7.63
N LYS A 147 -12.73 -38.79 -6.65
CA LYS A 147 -11.77 -38.19 -5.72
C LYS A 147 -10.53 -37.69 -6.46
N VAL A 148 -10.14 -36.44 -6.21
CA VAL A 148 -8.99 -35.74 -6.79
C VAL A 148 -7.82 -35.78 -5.82
N TRP A 149 -8.06 -35.35 -4.59
CA TRP A 149 -7.09 -35.35 -3.50
C TRP A 149 -7.83 -35.39 -2.16
N GLU A 150 -7.13 -35.81 -1.11
CA GLU A 150 -7.59 -35.73 0.28
C GLU A 150 -6.45 -35.21 1.14
N TYR A 151 -6.77 -34.27 2.04
CA TYR A 151 -5.86 -33.81 3.07
C TYR A 151 -6.36 -34.30 4.44
N LYS A 152 -5.47 -34.95 5.18
CA LYS A 152 -5.72 -35.45 6.53
C LYS A 152 -4.46 -35.28 7.38
N ASP A 153 -4.58 -34.46 8.42
CA ASP A 153 -3.53 -34.23 9.40
C ASP A 153 -4.18 -33.75 10.70
N GLU A 154 -4.22 -34.61 11.72
CA GLU A 154 -4.88 -34.29 12.99
C GLU A 154 -4.21 -33.14 13.77
N SER A 155 -2.94 -32.85 13.48
CA SER A 155 -2.25 -31.71 14.09
C SER A 155 -2.74 -30.36 13.55
N ILE A 156 -3.34 -30.36 12.36
CA ILE A 156 -3.86 -29.17 11.68
C ILE A 156 -5.39 -29.14 11.68
N LEU A 157 -6.02 -30.28 11.44
CA LEU A 157 -7.47 -30.44 11.33
C LEU A 157 -7.99 -31.31 12.46
N LYS A 158 -8.85 -30.76 13.31
CA LYS A 158 -9.51 -31.48 14.39
C LYS A 158 -10.91 -30.93 14.61
N SER A 159 -11.89 -31.84 14.65
CA SER A 159 -13.31 -31.53 14.60
C SER A 159 -13.61 -30.55 13.45
N VAL A 160 -13.49 -31.05 12.21
CA VAL A 160 -13.66 -30.20 11.03
C VAL A 160 -15.13 -29.88 10.79
N HIS A 161 -15.43 -28.61 10.54
CA HIS A 161 -16.78 -28.12 10.23
C HIS A 161 -16.80 -27.40 8.89
N GLY A 162 -17.39 -26.20 8.81
CA GLY A 162 -17.64 -25.49 7.57
C GLY A 162 -16.45 -25.43 6.61
N VAL A 163 -16.76 -25.37 5.32
CA VAL A 163 -15.79 -25.24 4.23
C VAL A 163 -16.18 -24.11 3.29
N ALA A 164 -15.20 -23.32 2.86
CA ALA A 164 -15.37 -22.28 1.85
C ALA A 164 -14.21 -22.30 0.86
N VAL A 165 -14.40 -21.71 -0.32
CA VAL A 165 -13.40 -21.74 -1.40
C VAL A 165 -13.36 -20.38 -2.09
N ASP A 166 -12.16 -19.86 -2.33
CA ASP A 166 -11.96 -18.58 -3.03
C ASP A 166 -11.97 -18.73 -4.56
N ASN A 167 -11.66 -17.64 -5.28
CA ASN A 167 -11.56 -17.63 -6.74
C ASN A 167 -10.35 -18.42 -7.27
N ASP A 168 -9.30 -18.54 -6.47
CA ASP A 168 -8.06 -19.23 -6.82
C ASP A 168 -8.09 -20.73 -6.42
N SER A 169 -9.24 -21.20 -5.93
CA SER A 169 -9.48 -22.58 -5.47
C SER A 169 -8.72 -22.97 -4.20
N ASN A 170 -8.30 -21.99 -3.39
CA ASN A 170 -7.83 -22.26 -2.02
C ASN A 170 -9.03 -22.63 -1.14
N VAL A 171 -8.82 -23.62 -0.28
CA VAL A 171 -9.90 -24.21 0.54
C VAL A 171 -9.73 -23.78 1.98
N TYR A 172 -10.75 -23.14 2.54
CA TYR A 172 -10.79 -22.65 3.92
C TYR A 172 -11.66 -23.58 4.73
N VAL A 173 -11.13 -24.06 5.85
CA VAL A 173 -11.74 -25.12 6.64
C VAL A 173 -11.71 -24.74 8.11
N VAL A 174 -12.85 -24.91 8.76
CA VAL A 174 -12.97 -24.76 10.21
C VAL A 174 -12.35 -25.97 10.88
N SER A 175 -11.39 -25.74 11.79
CA SER A 175 -10.85 -26.73 12.71
C SER A 175 -11.22 -26.31 14.13
N ASN A 176 -12.37 -26.80 14.60
CA ASN A 176 -13.01 -26.32 15.82
C ASN A 176 -12.19 -26.58 17.08
N GLU A 177 -11.72 -27.81 17.31
CA GLU A 177 -10.93 -28.16 18.52
C GLU A 177 -9.53 -27.50 18.55
N HIS A 178 -9.07 -26.95 17.42
CA HIS A 178 -7.82 -26.18 17.34
C HIS A 178 -8.06 -24.66 17.38
N ASP A 179 -9.30 -24.21 17.57
CA ASP A 179 -9.73 -22.81 17.48
C ASP A 179 -9.11 -22.09 16.28
N SER A 180 -9.23 -22.70 15.09
CA SER A 180 -8.53 -22.19 13.92
C SER A 180 -9.30 -22.35 12.63
N ILE A 181 -9.01 -21.45 11.69
CA ILE A 181 -9.34 -21.62 10.29
C ILE A 181 -8.08 -22.04 9.57
N VAL A 182 -8.12 -23.15 8.87
CA VAL A 182 -7.04 -23.69 8.06
C VAL A 182 -7.28 -23.31 6.61
N VAL A 183 -6.23 -22.89 5.92
CA VAL A 183 -6.24 -22.73 4.46
C VAL A 183 -5.41 -23.85 3.83
N LEU A 184 -5.98 -24.51 2.82
CA LEU A 184 -5.32 -25.50 1.99
C LEU A 184 -5.11 -24.97 0.57
N SER A 185 -3.97 -25.31 -0.02
CA SER A 185 -3.66 -25.04 -1.43
C SER A 185 -4.64 -25.76 -2.37
N PRO A 186 -4.79 -25.29 -3.63
CA PRO A 186 -5.75 -25.88 -4.58
C PRO A 186 -5.49 -27.35 -4.90
N ASP A 187 -4.24 -27.81 -4.78
CA ASP A 187 -3.82 -29.18 -5.00
C ASP A 187 -3.88 -30.07 -3.74
N GLY A 188 -4.32 -29.51 -2.60
CA GLY A 188 -4.44 -30.21 -1.32
C GLY A 188 -3.12 -30.60 -0.66
N LYS A 189 -1.95 -30.15 -1.14
CA LYS A 189 -0.65 -30.57 -0.59
C LYS A 189 -0.13 -29.71 0.54
N HIS A 190 -0.54 -28.45 0.60
CA HIS A 190 -0.07 -27.51 1.61
C HIS A 190 -1.24 -27.02 2.43
N ALA A 191 -1.14 -27.13 3.75
CA ALA A 191 -2.09 -26.54 4.67
C ALA A 191 -1.36 -25.71 5.71
N ARG A 192 -2.02 -24.66 6.18
CA ARG A 192 -1.55 -23.88 7.33
C ARG A 192 -2.74 -23.27 8.07
N ARG A 193 -2.60 -23.08 9.37
CA ARG A 193 -3.53 -22.27 10.15
C ARG A 193 -3.46 -20.82 9.65
N LEU A 194 -4.58 -20.33 9.14
CA LEU A 194 -4.75 -18.97 8.63
C LEU A 194 -5.14 -18.02 9.76
N LEU A 195 -6.14 -18.41 10.55
CA LEU A 195 -6.64 -17.69 11.71
C LEU A 195 -6.60 -18.63 12.93
N THR A 196 -6.30 -18.10 14.10
CA THR A 196 -6.24 -18.86 15.37
C THR A 196 -6.90 -18.07 16.51
N ASN A 197 -6.86 -18.60 17.74
CA ASN A 197 -7.16 -17.88 18.99
C ASN A 197 -6.56 -16.46 19.05
N GLU A 198 -5.35 -16.23 18.53
CA GLU A 198 -4.73 -14.88 18.48
C GLU A 198 -5.54 -13.89 17.62
N ASN A 199 -6.41 -14.39 16.75
CA ASN A 199 -7.27 -13.60 15.88
C ASN A 199 -8.72 -13.51 16.40
N GLY A 200 -8.99 -13.96 17.63
CA GLY A 200 -10.33 -14.00 18.21
C GLY A 200 -11.22 -15.12 17.65
N ILE A 201 -10.64 -16.09 16.95
CA ILE A 201 -11.32 -17.34 16.62
C ILE A 201 -11.43 -18.14 17.91
N GLN A 202 -12.64 -18.52 18.30
CA GLN A 202 -12.88 -19.39 19.45
C GLN A 202 -14.10 -20.24 19.13
N ASP A 203 -13.99 -21.56 19.25
CA ASP A 203 -15.03 -22.50 18.85
C ASP A 203 -15.64 -22.20 17.47
N PRO A 204 -14.82 -22.04 16.40
CA PRO A 204 -15.35 -21.69 15.08
C PRO A 204 -16.26 -22.78 14.54
N TYR A 205 -17.27 -22.39 13.74
CA TYR A 205 -18.26 -23.34 13.22
C TYR A 205 -18.63 -23.11 11.75
N GLY A 206 -19.16 -21.94 11.45
CA GLY A 206 -19.58 -21.53 10.11
C GLY A 206 -18.48 -20.73 9.42
N ILE A 207 -18.39 -20.89 8.10
CA ILE A 207 -17.43 -20.17 7.27
C ILE A 207 -18.04 -19.85 5.91
N TYR A 208 -17.75 -18.66 5.40
CA TYR A 208 -18.19 -18.23 4.08
C TYR A 208 -17.12 -17.38 3.42
N PHE A 209 -16.95 -17.51 2.10
CA PHE A 209 -16.03 -16.68 1.32
C PHE A 209 -16.80 -15.83 0.31
N ASP A 210 -16.74 -14.51 0.49
CA ASP A 210 -17.19 -13.54 -0.47
C ASP A 210 -16.17 -13.40 -1.59
N LYS A 211 -16.41 -14.12 -2.69
CA LYS A 211 -15.56 -14.11 -3.89
C LYS A 211 -15.46 -12.72 -4.54
N GLY A 212 -16.46 -11.85 -4.39
CA GLY A 212 -16.46 -10.52 -5.00
C GLY A 212 -15.60 -9.52 -4.24
N ARG A 213 -15.60 -9.60 -2.91
CA ARG A 213 -14.85 -8.68 -2.04
C ARG A 213 -13.59 -9.28 -1.44
N ASN A 214 -13.35 -10.57 -1.65
CA ASN A 214 -12.21 -11.31 -1.10
C ASN A 214 -12.21 -11.31 0.45
N ILE A 215 -13.39 -11.52 1.04
CA ILE A 215 -13.64 -11.51 2.49
C ILE A 215 -14.05 -12.91 2.94
N LEU A 216 -13.45 -13.39 4.02
CA LEU A 216 -13.86 -14.59 4.73
C LEU A 216 -14.65 -14.22 5.97
N MET A 217 -15.84 -14.76 6.11
CA MET A 217 -16.67 -14.61 7.29
C MET A 217 -16.61 -15.90 8.09
N VAL A 218 -16.47 -15.78 9.41
CA VAL A 218 -16.39 -16.93 10.31
C VAL A 218 -17.34 -16.70 11.48
N THR A 219 -18.12 -17.71 11.84
CA THR A 219 -18.94 -17.69 13.05
C THR A 219 -18.29 -18.51 14.15
N ASN A 220 -18.39 -18.01 15.37
CA ASN A 220 -17.95 -18.67 16.60
C ASN A 220 -19.21 -19.19 17.33
N LEU A 221 -19.16 -20.39 17.92
CA LEU A 221 -20.28 -20.97 18.69
C LEU A 221 -20.65 -20.11 19.91
N CYS A 222 -19.66 -19.48 20.54
CA CYS A 222 -19.82 -18.62 21.71
C CYS A 222 -19.21 -17.24 21.44
N GLY A 223 -19.92 -16.36 20.72
CA GLY A 223 -19.47 -14.97 20.51
C GLY A 223 -20.06 -14.31 19.25
N PRO A 224 -19.77 -13.01 19.02
CA PRO A 224 -20.19 -12.34 17.79
C PRO A 224 -19.51 -12.95 16.55
N ALA A 225 -20.26 -13.03 15.44
CA ALA A 225 -19.68 -13.40 14.15
C ALA A 225 -18.56 -12.41 13.77
N SER A 226 -17.46 -12.95 13.25
CA SER A 226 -16.26 -12.17 12.93
C SER A 226 -16.02 -12.15 11.42
N ILE A 227 -15.76 -10.96 10.88
CA ILE A 227 -15.50 -10.73 9.46
C ILE A 227 -14.00 -10.53 9.28
N TYR A 228 -13.37 -11.42 8.51
CA TYR A 228 -11.93 -11.40 8.23
C TYR A 228 -11.67 -11.17 6.75
N GLU A 229 -10.98 -10.10 6.40
CA GLU A 229 -10.54 -9.91 5.02
C GLU A 229 -9.41 -10.92 4.70
N VAL A 230 -9.66 -11.85 3.77
CA VAL A 230 -8.67 -12.86 3.38
C VAL A 230 -7.87 -12.32 2.21
N LYS A 231 -6.70 -11.79 2.54
CA LYS A 231 -5.78 -11.24 1.56
C LYS A 231 -5.04 -12.39 0.87
N LYS A 232 -4.93 -12.31 -0.46
CA LYS A 232 -4.04 -13.18 -1.25
C LYS A 232 -2.72 -13.32 -0.49
N SER A 233 -2.24 -14.55 -0.31
CA SER A 233 -0.91 -14.78 0.25
C SER A 233 0.15 -14.47 -0.80
N ASN A 234 0.26 -13.19 -1.17
CA ASN A 234 1.56 -12.59 -1.39
C ASN A 234 1.84 -11.84 -0.08
N SER A 235 2.60 -12.50 0.80
CA SER A 235 3.45 -11.89 1.82
C SER A 235 3.13 -10.44 2.26
N LEU A 236 2.73 -10.33 3.54
CA LEU A 236 2.64 -9.14 4.39
C LEU A 236 1.58 -8.07 4.04
N LYS A 237 0.69 -7.84 5.02
CA LYS A 237 0.05 -6.55 5.25
C LYS A 237 1.14 -5.52 5.53
N LEU A 238 1.39 -4.62 4.59
CA LEU A 238 2.03 -3.35 4.87
C LEU A 238 0.97 -2.44 5.51
N SER A 239 0.93 -2.39 6.85
CA SER A 239 0.31 -1.25 7.52
C SER A 239 1.26 -0.07 7.34
N VAL A 240 1.03 0.72 6.30
CA VAL A 240 1.70 2.02 6.17
C VAL A 240 0.99 2.96 7.15
N ASP A 241 1.51 3.07 8.37
CA ASP A 241 1.29 4.27 9.15
C ASP A 241 2.19 5.37 8.55
N LEU A 242 1.69 6.04 7.51
CA LEU A 242 2.13 7.39 7.26
C LEU A 242 1.68 8.13 8.51
N GLN A 243 2.62 8.46 9.40
CA GLN A 243 2.38 9.45 10.45
C GLN A 243 1.73 10.66 9.78
N THR A 244 0.41 10.68 9.84
CA THR A 244 -0.45 11.69 9.23
C THR A 244 -1.06 12.48 10.36
N ASN A 245 -0.24 12.80 11.36
CA ASN A 245 -0.58 13.86 12.29
C ASN A 245 -0.42 15.25 11.67
N VAL A 246 0.00 15.27 10.42
CA VAL A 246 -0.40 16.22 9.41
C VAL A 246 -0.71 15.32 8.23
N GLN A 247 -1.88 15.41 7.57
CA GLN A 247 -1.93 15.15 6.12
C GLN A 247 -0.58 15.58 5.56
N CYS A 248 0.16 14.86 4.72
CA CYS A 248 1.45 15.37 4.25
C CYS A 248 1.23 16.72 3.54
N ASN A 249 1.21 17.81 4.33
CA ASN A 249 0.88 19.14 3.87
C ASN A 249 2.05 19.52 3.00
N GLN A 250 3.28 19.06 3.27
CA GLN A 250 4.43 19.18 2.37
C GLN A 250 4.20 18.67 0.95
N CYS A 251 3.68 17.46 0.74
CA CYS A 251 3.42 16.95 -0.60
C CYS A 251 2.09 17.45 -1.19
N LYS A 252 1.08 17.77 -0.37
CA LYS A 252 -0.12 18.51 -0.82
C LYS A 252 0.21 19.96 -1.21
N ILE A 253 1.28 20.54 -0.65
CA ILE A 253 1.77 21.89 -0.92
C ILE A 253 2.60 21.90 -2.21
N LEU A 254 3.45 20.90 -2.43
CA LEU A 254 4.24 20.76 -3.65
C LEU A 254 3.47 19.92 -4.68
N LEU A 255 2.61 20.57 -5.48
CA LEU A 255 1.85 19.92 -6.57
C LEU A 255 2.75 19.13 -7.54
N THR A 256 4.03 19.49 -7.64
CA THR A 256 4.94 18.96 -8.66
C THR A 256 6.38 18.83 -8.14
N LEU A 257 7.06 17.72 -8.43
CA LEU A 257 8.46 17.43 -8.06
C LEU A 257 9.30 16.99 -9.29
N LEU A 258 10.58 17.39 -9.37
CA LEU A 258 11.43 17.08 -10.54
C LEU A 258 11.75 15.59 -10.57
N THR A 259 11.65 14.94 -11.73
CA THR A 259 12.23 13.62 -11.98
C THR A 259 13.24 13.70 -13.13
N ARG A 260 14.35 12.98 -13.00
CA ARG A 260 15.45 13.00 -13.96
C ARG A 260 16.29 11.74 -13.84
N LEU A 261 16.83 11.28 -14.97
CA LEU A 261 17.89 10.27 -14.98
C LEU A 261 19.26 10.90 -14.67
N ALA A 262 19.45 12.16 -15.08
CA ALA A 262 20.66 12.91 -14.81
C ALA A 262 20.87 13.03 -13.29
N TYR A 263 22.03 12.62 -12.77
CA TYR A 263 22.52 12.82 -11.40
C TYR A 263 24.04 13.02 -11.46
N HIS A 264 24.60 13.88 -10.60
CA HIS A 264 26.04 14.12 -10.53
C HIS A 264 26.78 13.04 -9.71
N ASP A 265 26.04 12.10 -9.14
CA ASP A 265 26.53 11.10 -8.20
C ASP A 265 26.08 9.71 -8.64
N ASN A 266 27.05 8.85 -8.90
CA ASN A 266 26.87 7.52 -9.44
C ASN A 266 26.01 6.62 -8.54
N ARG A 267 25.99 6.86 -7.22
CA ARG A 267 25.13 6.14 -6.27
C ARG A 267 23.66 6.24 -6.64
N TYR A 268 23.23 7.41 -7.09
CA TYR A 268 21.86 7.65 -7.52
C TYR A 268 21.66 7.33 -9.00
N THR A 269 22.62 7.67 -9.86
CA THR A 269 22.50 7.49 -11.31
C THR A 269 22.20 6.04 -11.69
N LYS A 270 22.78 5.07 -10.99
CA LYS A 270 22.47 3.63 -11.18
C LYS A 270 21.02 3.25 -10.91
N LEU A 271 20.34 3.97 -10.00
CA LEU A 271 18.95 3.69 -9.60
C LEU A 271 17.93 4.42 -10.50
N THR A 272 18.34 5.42 -11.26
CA THR A 272 17.39 6.26 -12.00
C THR A 272 16.64 5.50 -13.11
N PRO A 273 17.23 4.55 -13.87
CA PRO A 273 16.46 3.81 -14.87
C PRO A 273 15.34 2.97 -14.25
N ASP A 274 15.61 2.30 -13.13
CA ASP A 274 14.61 1.50 -12.43
C ASP A 274 13.57 2.36 -11.69
N THR A 275 13.91 3.61 -11.41
CA THR A 275 12.95 4.61 -10.90
C THR A 275 11.86 4.90 -11.93
N TYR A 276 12.22 5.10 -13.20
CA TYR A 276 11.22 5.30 -14.26
C TYR A 276 10.36 4.06 -14.47
N LYS A 277 10.97 2.87 -14.48
CA LYS A 277 10.21 1.59 -14.56
C LYS A 277 9.23 1.43 -13.39
N ALA A 278 9.61 1.87 -12.19
CA ALA A 278 8.73 1.82 -11.02
C ALA A 278 7.52 2.74 -11.19
N TRP A 279 7.73 3.98 -11.67
CA TRP A 279 6.63 4.89 -12.00
C TRP A 279 5.73 4.34 -13.10
N GLU A 280 6.29 3.82 -14.19
CA GLU A 280 5.53 3.19 -15.28
C GLU A 280 4.64 2.05 -14.78
N ALA A 281 5.11 1.25 -13.82
CA ALA A 281 4.31 0.20 -13.21
C ALA A 281 3.08 0.75 -12.46
N VAL A 282 3.24 1.85 -11.71
CA VAL A 282 2.15 2.52 -10.99
C VAL A 282 1.15 3.16 -11.97
N GLU A 283 1.63 3.82 -13.02
CA GLU A 283 0.77 4.39 -14.07
C GLU A 283 -0.02 3.30 -14.80
N LYS A 284 0.63 2.16 -15.09
CA LYS A 284 -0.01 1.00 -15.72
C LYS A 284 -1.10 0.38 -14.83
N GLU A 285 -0.83 0.23 -13.54
CA GLU A 285 -1.79 -0.36 -12.59
C GLU A 285 -2.97 0.58 -12.32
N SER A 286 -2.71 1.88 -12.18
CA SER A 286 -3.75 2.88 -11.87
C SER A 286 -4.52 3.40 -13.09
N GLY A 287 -3.93 3.30 -14.28
CA GLY A 287 -4.45 3.93 -15.50
C GLY A 287 -4.30 5.46 -15.53
N LEU A 288 -3.56 6.05 -14.59
CA LEU A 288 -3.38 7.51 -14.46
C LEU A 288 -1.96 7.93 -14.81
N GLN A 289 -1.82 9.01 -15.57
CA GLN A 289 -0.51 9.61 -15.86
C GLN A 289 -0.02 10.44 -14.67
N LEU A 290 1.12 10.03 -14.12
CA LEU A 290 1.83 10.62 -12.99
C LEU A 290 3.11 11.34 -13.43
N VAL A 291 3.80 10.81 -14.44
CA VAL A 291 5.07 11.32 -14.94
C VAL A 291 4.87 12.04 -16.27
N TYR A 292 5.46 13.23 -16.38
CA TYR A 292 5.42 14.05 -17.57
C TYR A 292 6.84 14.36 -18.01
N ASN A 293 7.24 13.82 -19.17
CA ASN A 293 8.54 14.08 -19.76
C ASN A 293 8.51 15.44 -20.47
N THR A 294 9.03 16.46 -19.81
CA THR A 294 9.08 17.84 -20.33
C THR A 294 10.43 18.16 -20.98
N GLY A 295 11.39 17.23 -20.89
CA GLY A 295 12.80 17.54 -20.99
C GLY A 295 13.32 18.21 -19.72
N GLY A 296 14.62 18.12 -19.50
CA GLY A 296 15.29 18.74 -18.37
C GLY A 296 16.63 19.33 -18.71
N VAL A 297 16.88 20.52 -18.17
CA VAL A 297 18.10 21.31 -18.41
C VAL A 297 18.87 21.48 -17.10
N GLN A 298 20.16 21.17 -17.13
CA GLN A 298 21.09 21.63 -16.10
C GLN A 298 21.98 22.69 -16.75
N PHE A 299 22.16 23.84 -16.11
CA PHE A 299 22.99 24.90 -16.69
C PHE A 299 23.66 25.76 -15.62
N THR A 300 24.75 26.42 -16.02
CA THR A 300 25.54 27.33 -15.18
C THR A 300 26.33 28.28 -16.07
N ARG A 301 26.85 29.38 -15.52
CA ARG A 301 27.86 30.19 -16.21
C ARG A 301 29.19 29.45 -16.26
N LYS A 302 29.89 29.54 -17.41
CA LYS A 302 31.11 28.78 -17.67
C LYS A 302 32.24 29.07 -16.68
N ASP A 303 32.32 30.31 -16.23
CA ASP A 303 33.27 30.82 -15.24
C ASP A 303 32.87 30.54 -13.78
N GLU A 304 31.70 29.95 -13.56
CA GLU A 304 31.18 29.64 -12.22
C GLU A 304 31.28 28.14 -11.92
N MET A 305 30.30 27.33 -12.35
CA MET A 305 30.13 25.95 -11.87
C MET A 305 30.20 24.87 -12.97
N SER A 306 30.93 25.09 -14.06
CA SER A 306 31.02 24.12 -15.19
C SER A 306 31.40 22.70 -14.75
N HIS A 307 32.26 22.57 -13.75
CA HIS A 307 32.66 21.27 -13.20
C HIS A 307 31.47 20.44 -12.67
N VAL A 308 30.38 21.08 -12.24
CA VAL A 308 29.14 20.41 -11.83
C VAL A 308 28.45 19.79 -13.05
N ILE A 309 28.37 20.52 -14.17
CA ILE A 309 27.80 20.03 -15.43
C ILE A 309 28.63 18.85 -15.96
N ASP A 310 29.95 18.93 -15.86
CA ASP A 310 30.86 17.83 -16.21
C ASP A 310 30.62 16.59 -15.34
N ALA A 311 30.37 16.75 -14.04
CA ALA A 311 30.05 15.63 -13.15
C ALA A 311 28.73 14.94 -13.54
N TYR A 312 27.68 15.69 -13.89
CA TYR A 312 26.44 15.12 -14.43
C TYR A 312 26.68 14.36 -15.74
N ALA A 313 27.40 14.95 -16.68
CA ALA A 313 27.70 14.33 -17.97
C ALA A 313 28.51 13.03 -17.79
N LYS A 314 29.54 13.06 -16.94
CA LYS A 314 30.36 11.90 -16.61
C LYS A 314 29.52 10.77 -16.01
N ALA A 315 28.73 11.05 -14.96
CA ALA A 315 27.92 10.04 -14.30
C ALA A 315 26.87 9.42 -15.25
N MET A 316 26.25 10.22 -16.11
CA MET A 316 25.32 9.71 -17.13
C MET A 316 26.04 8.83 -18.17
N ALA A 317 27.20 9.25 -18.67
CA ALA A 317 28.00 8.48 -19.63
C ALA A 317 28.43 7.12 -19.04
N GLU A 318 28.90 7.09 -17.79
CA GLU A 318 29.27 5.85 -17.09
C GLU A 318 28.11 4.86 -16.93
N ASN A 319 26.86 5.35 -16.97
CA ASN A 319 25.65 4.53 -16.86
C ASN A 319 24.90 4.35 -18.20
N ASN A 320 25.52 4.73 -19.33
CA ASN A 320 24.92 4.64 -20.66
C ASN A 320 23.59 5.41 -20.80
N ILE A 321 23.44 6.53 -20.07
CA ILE A 321 22.27 7.40 -20.13
C ILE A 321 22.54 8.49 -21.17
N SER A 322 21.65 8.60 -22.16
CA SER A 322 21.78 9.60 -23.24
C SER A 322 21.49 11.03 -22.74
N PHE A 323 22.29 11.98 -23.21
CA PHE A 323 22.13 13.42 -22.98
C PHE A 323 22.71 14.22 -24.15
N GLU A 324 22.29 15.47 -24.28
CA GLU A 324 22.82 16.44 -25.24
C GLU A 324 23.58 17.53 -24.48
N ARG A 325 24.80 17.90 -24.90
CA ARG A 325 25.41 19.17 -24.51
C ARG A 325 24.99 20.23 -25.51
N LEU A 326 24.38 21.30 -25.04
CA LEU A 326 23.94 22.41 -25.89
C LEU A 326 24.71 23.68 -25.49
N THR A 327 25.08 24.48 -26.49
CA THR A 327 25.44 25.89 -26.25
C THR A 327 24.22 26.67 -25.77
N GLY A 328 24.41 27.80 -25.10
CA GLY A 328 23.27 28.62 -24.68
C GLY A 328 22.41 29.08 -25.86
N SER A 329 23.01 29.39 -27.01
CA SER A 329 22.31 29.72 -28.24
C SER A 329 21.47 28.55 -28.78
N GLN A 330 22.02 27.33 -28.76
CA GLN A 330 21.27 26.12 -29.15
C GLN A 330 20.12 25.82 -28.17
N LEU A 331 20.35 26.00 -26.86
CA LEU A 331 19.30 25.83 -25.87
C LEU A 331 18.16 26.84 -26.09
N ARG A 332 18.49 28.12 -26.29
CA ARG A 332 17.53 29.18 -26.60
C ARG A 332 16.75 28.91 -27.89
N ALA A 333 17.39 28.37 -28.92
CA ALA A 333 16.70 27.96 -30.15
C ALA A 333 15.69 26.84 -29.89
N LYS A 334 16.02 25.89 -29.00
CA LYS A 334 15.14 24.78 -28.59
C LYS A 334 14.02 25.22 -27.64
N PHE A 335 14.34 26.12 -26.72
CA PHE A 335 13.46 26.65 -25.69
C PHE A 335 13.57 28.19 -25.64
N PRO A 336 12.78 28.91 -26.47
CA PRO A 336 12.85 30.38 -26.61
C PRO A 336 12.46 31.18 -25.37
N GLN A 337 12.12 30.51 -24.26
CA GLN A 337 11.86 31.12 -22.96
C GLN A 337 13.15 31.50 -22.23
N PHE A 338 14.27 30.83 -22.54
CA PHE A 338 15.57 31.10 -21.92
C PHE A 338 16.27 32.29 -22.59
N GLU A 339 16.72 33.24 -21.78
CA GLU A 339 17.54 34.39 -22.18
C GLU A 339 19.01 34.17 -21.77
N ILE A 340 19.59 33.06 -22.22
CA ILE A 340 21.01 32.72 -21.97
C ILE A 340 21.82 32.69 -23.27
N ASP A 341 23.13 32.88 -23.18
CA ASP A 341 24.07 32.91 -24.32
C ASP A 341 25.16 31.83 -24.18
N ASP A 342 26.14 31.84 -25.08
CA ASP A 342 27.21 30.84 -25.08
C ASP A 342 28.22 31.00 -23.93
N THR A 343 28.03 31.96 -23.02
CA THR A 343 28.75 32.01 -21.74
C THR A 343 28.22 30.99 -20.74
N TYR A 344 27.12 30.29 -21.04
CA TYR A 344 26.58 29.21 -20.23
C TYR A 344 27.03 27.84 -20.72
N ASP A 345 27.30 26.94 -19.78
CA ASP A 345 27.44 25.50 -20.05
C ASP A 345 26.11 24.81 -19.71
N THR A 346 25.66 23.91 -20.59
CA THR A 346 24.35 23.29 -20.46
C THR A 346 24.35 21.82 -20.86
N ILE A 347 23.57 21.02 -20.13
CA ILE A 347 23.19 19.67 -20.55
C ILE A 347 21.67 19.57 -20.59
N TYR A 348 21.18 18.87 -21.61
CA TYR A 348 19.77 18.60 -21.83
C TYR A 348 19.52 17.09 -21.85
N GLN A 349 18.46 16.70 -21.15
CA GLN A 349 17.99 15.32 -21.12
C GLN A 349 16.51 15.26 -21.56
N PRO A 350 16.18 14.61 -22.68
CA PRO A 350 14.81 14.57 -23.20
C PRO A 350 13.80 13.90 -22.27
N ILE A 351 14.19 12.82 -21.58
CA ILE A 351 13.29 12.03 -20.73
C ILE A 351 13.10 12.60 -19.32
N ALA A 352 13.86 13.64 -18.96
CA ALA A 352 13.67 14.32 -17.69
C ALA A 352 12.33 15.08 -17.67
N GLY A 353 11.82 15.35 -16.49
CA GLY A 353 10.50 15.96 -16.36
C GLY A 353 10.03 16.13 -14.93
N LEU A 354 8.75 15.94 -14.73
CA LEU A 354 8.10 16.13 -13.43
C LEU A 354 7.17 14.98 -13.10
N VAL A 355 7.01 14.73 -11.79
CA VAL A 355 5.98 13.89 -11.22
C VAL A 355 4.94 14.78 -10.55
N ASP A 356 3.65 14.54 -10.83
CA ASP A 356 2.56 15.11 -10.04
C ASP A 356 2.56 14.44 -8.66
N ALA A 357 3.09 15.14 -7.66
CA ALA A 357 3.37 14.54 -6.36
C ALA A 357 2.08 14.32 -5.55
N ALA A 358 1.11 15.21 -5.69
CA ALA A 358 -0.17 15.09 -5.01
C ALA A 358 -0.97 13.92 -5.58
N LEU A 359 -1.05 13.82 -6.90
CA LEU A 359 -1.72 12.72 -7.58
C LEU A 359 -0.99 11.39 -7.33
N ALA A 360 0.34 11.35 -7.44
CA ALA A 360 1.13 10.15 -7.17
C ALA A 360 0.87 9.59 -5.77
N ASN A 361 0.88 10.43 -4.73
CA ASN A 361 0.58 10.00 -3.36
C ASN A 361 -0.86 9.48 -3.23
N SER A 362 -1.83 10.19 -3.81
CA SER A 362 -3.23 9.75 -3.82
C SER A 362 -3.39 8.39 -4.49
N VAL A 363 -2.74 8.18 -5.64
CA VAL A 363 -2.77 6.91 -6.38
C VAL A 363 -2.14 5.79 -5.56
N HIS A 364 -0.96 5.99 -4.96
CA HIS A 364 -0.35 4.96 -4.11
C HIS A 364 -1.24 4.59 -2.92
N ILE A 365 -1.88 5.57 -2.26
CA ILE A 365 -2.82 5.30 -1.16
C ILE A 365 -4.03 4.48 -1.65
N GLN A 366 -4.59 4.83 -2.80
CA GLN A 366 -5.75 4.13 -3.35
C GLN A 366 -5.41 2.72 -3.82
N LEU A 367 -4.27 2.53 -4.49
CA LEU A 367 -3.76 1.21 -4.86
C LEU A 367 -3.46 0.37 -3.64
N ALA A 368 -2.83 0.95 -2.61
CA ALA A 368 -2.58 0.26 -1.35
C ALA A 368 -3.89 -0.20 -0.70
N ARG A 369 -4.90 0.67 -0.59
CA ARG A 369 -6.24 0.33 -0.06
C ARG A 369 -6.93 -0.76 -0.89
N ALA A 370 -6.88 -0.67 -2.22
CA ALA A 370 -7.44 -1.68 -3.11
C ALA A 370 -6.76 -3.05 -2.94
N ASN A 371 -5.49 -3.06 -2.52
CA ASN A 371 -4.74 -4.26 -2.14
C ASN A 371 -4.84 -4.59 -0.63
N GLY A 372 -5.80 -3.97 0.08
CA GLY A 372 -6.11 -4.27 1.48
C GLY A 372 -5.27 -3.49 2.51
N ALA A 373 -4.48 -2.50 2.16
CA ALA A 373 -3.80 -1.70 3.17
C ALA A 373 -4.81 -0.87 3.98
N THR A 374 -4.66 -0.87 5.31
CA THR A 374 -5.37 0.07 6.18
C THR A 374 -4.55 1.34 6.31
N VAL A 375 -5.15 2.49 6.00
CA VAL A 375 -4.52 3.81 6.11
C VAL A 375 -5.23 4.58 7.21
N LEU A 376 -4.53 4.84 8.32
CA LEU A 376 -5.06 5.56 9.47
C LEU A 376 -4.54 6.99 9.48
N GLU A 377 -5.39 7.92 9.05
CA GLU A 377 -5.06 9.35 9.12
C GLU A 377 -5.18 9.89 10.54
N HIS A 378 -4.43 10.95 10.87
CA HIS A 378 -4.46 11.58 12.21
C HIS A 378 -4.13 10.60 13.34
N CYS A 379 -3.11 9.78 13.12
CA CYS A 379 -2.68 8.70 14.01
C CYS A 379 -1.17 8.78 14.27
N PRO A 380 -0.69 9.70 15.13
CA PRO A 380 0.74 9.79 15.42
C PRO A 380 1.22 8.55 16.17
N VAL A 381 2.33 7.97 15.70
CA VAL A 381 3.14 7.06 16.52
C VAL A 381 3.70 7.83 17.72
N GLN A 382 3.43 7.33 18.92
CA GLN A 382 3.89 7.90 20.19
C GLN A 382 5.06 7.13 20.78
N LYS A 383 5.06 5.80 20.61
CA LYS A 383 6.09 4.89 21.15
C LYS A 383 6.16 3.61 20.33
N ILE A 384 7.37 3.09 20.17
CA ILE A 384 7.65 1.75 19.66
C ILE A 384 8.22 0.90 20.81
N GLU A 385 7.81 -0.37 20.86
CA GLU A 385 8.24 -1.34 21.87
C GLU A 385 8.50 -2.73 21.25
N LYS A 386 9.47 -3.46 21.78
CA LYS A 386 9.80 -4.84 21.37
C LYS A 386 9.18 -5.81 22.36
N LEU A 387 8.42 -6.77 21.86
CA LEU A 387 7.93 -7.88 22.66
C LEU A 387 8.98 -9.00 22.78
N PRO A 388 8.94 -9.84 23.83
CA PRO A 388 9.86 -10.98 23.99
C PRO A 388 9.85 -11.96 22.81
N ASN A 389 8.72 -12.08 22.12
CA ASN A 389 8.56 -12.92 20.92
C ASN A 389 9.10 -12.27 19.63
N GLY A 390 9.79 -11.13 19.72
CA GLY A 390 10.37 -10.41 18.59
C GLY A 390 9.38 -9.58 17.78
N ARG A 391 8.11 -9.44 18.19
CA ARG A 391 7.14 -8.54 17.55
C ARG A 391 7.37 -7.09 17.97
N VAL A 392 6.92 -6.16 17.12
CA VAL A 392 6.94 -4.72 17.39
C VAL A 392 5.54 -4.27 17.76
N LEU A 393 5.43 -3.51 18.85
CA LEU A 393 4.22 -2.75 19.21
C LEU A 393 4.41 -1.28 18.86
N VAL A 394 3.38 -0.70 18.25
CA VAL A 394 3.30 0.71 17.88
C VAL A 394 2.14 1.32 18.64
N HIS A 395 2.45 2.21 19.58
CA HIS A 395 1.49 2.91 20.41
C HIS A 395 1.02 4.19 19.74
N THR A 396 -0.29 4.40 19.68
CA THR A 396 -0.92 5.57 19.07
C THR A 396 -2.15 6.00 19.88
N PRO A 397 -2.70 7.22 19.67
CA PRO A 397 -3.98 7.62 20.26
C PRO A 397 -5.17 6.75 19.84
N LYS A 398 -5.06 5.98 18.75
CA LYS A 398 -6.12 5.12 18.22
C LYS A 398 -5.99 3.65 18.64
N GLY A 399 -5.03 3.35 19.51
CA GLY A 399 -4.75 2.01 20.01
C GLY A 399 -3.32 1.56 19.76
N ILE A 400 -3.05 0.31 20.13
CA ILE A 400 -1.74 -0.32 20.00
C ILE A 400 -1.80 -1.31 18.83
N PHE A 401 -0.89 -1.16 17.88
CA PHE A 401 -0.78 -2.03 16.71
C PHE A 401 0.42 -2.95 16.85
N GLN A 402 0.24 -4.23 16.54
CA GLN A 402 1.32 -5.21 16.53
C GLN A 402 1.73 -5.58 15.11
N CYS A 403 3.03 -5.60 14.81
CA CYS A 403 3.56 -6.03 13.52
C CYS A 403 4.82 -6.91 13.66
N ARG A 404 5.18 -7.61 12.56
CA ARG A 404 6.44 -8.37 12.46
C ARG A 404 7.63 -7.48 12.10
N ARG A 405 7.38 -6.51 11.22
CA ARG A 405 8.35 -5.53 10.73
C ARG A 405 7.68 -4.16 10.76
N LEU A 406 8.45 -3.14 11.04
CA LEU A 406 8.04 -1.75 11.02
C LEU A 406 8.92 -1.00 10.01
N ILE A 407 8.31 -0.29 9.06
CA ILE A 407 9.02 0.64 8.19
C ILE A 407 8.74 2.06 8.68
N VAL A 408 9.79 2.84 8.92
CA VAL A 408 9.69 4.22 9.40
C VAL A 408 10.14 5.18 8.29
N THR A 409 9.16 5.90 7.73
CA THR A 409 9.35 6.90 6.66
C THR A 409 8.80 8.28 7.08
N ALA A 410 9.06 8.69 8.32
CA ALA A 410 8.39 9.83 8.97
C ALA A 410 8.97 11.22 8.61
N GLY A 411 9.80 11.33 7.57
CA GLY A 411 10.35 12.61 7.10
C GLY A 411 11.01 13.41 8.23
N ALA A 412 10.60 14.68 8.41
CA ALA A 412 11.15 15.55 9.45
C ALA A 412 10.87 15.06 10.89
N TRP A 413 9.90 14.17 11.09
CA TRP A 413 9.53 13.57 12.37
C TRP A 413 10.25 12.25 12.65
N ILE A 414 11.22 11.85 11.83
CA ILE A 414 11.89 10.53 11.94
C ILE A 414 12.40 10.22 13.36
N ASN A 415 13.02 11.20 14.04
CA ASN A 415 13.54 11.01 15.39
C ASN A 415 12.46 11.06 16.48
N HIS A 416 11.27 11.61 16.21
CA HIS A 416 10.14 11.51 17.14
C HIS A 416 9.63 10.07 17.21
N VAL A 417 9.71 9.34 16.09
CA VAL A 417 9.33 7.92 16.04
C VAL A 417 10.44 7.03 16.60
N LEU A 418 11.69 7.26 16.18
CA LEU A 418 12.82 6.41 16.57
C LEU A 418 13.32 6.64 18.00
N GLY A 419 12.98 7.77 18.62
CA GLY A 419 13.47 8.13 19.95
C GLY A 419 13.18 7.10 21.03
N SER A 420 12.00 6.44 20.98
CA SER A 420 11.62 5.44 22.00
C SER A 420 12.42 4.14 21.93
N ILE A 421 13.16 3.92 20.85
CA ILE A 421 13.99 2.72 20.65
C ILE A 421 15.49 3.01 20.73
N GLY A 422 15.87 4.24 21.12
CA GLY A 422 17.26 4.65 21.27
C GLY A 422 18.00 4.82 19.93
N VAL A 423 17.29 4.87 18.81
CA VAL A 423 17.86 5.14 17.48
C VAL A 423 17.71 6.61 17.16
N HIS A 424 18.79 7.23 16.67
CA HIS A 424 18.81 8.63 16.28
C HIS A 424 19.53 8.81 14.96
N ILE A 425 18.90 9.50 14.01
CA ILE A 425 19.53 9.89 12.74
C ILE A 425 19.80 11.40 12.81
N PRO A 426 21.06 11.88 12.70
CA PRO A 426 21.34 13.30 12.67
C PRO A 426 20.70 13.89 11.41
N VAL A 427 19.71 14.75 11.58
CA VAL A 427 19.00 15.40 10.48
C VAL A 427 18.96 16.91 10.67
N TYR A 428 19.16 17.62 9.57
CA TYR A 428 18.96 19.05 9.43
C TYR A 428 17.65 19.27 8.71
N VAL A 429 16.68 19.85 9.42
CA VAL A 429 15.38 20.19 8.86
C VAL A 429 15.42 21.66 8.44
N THR A 430 15.06 21.96 7.20
CA THR A 430 15.07 23.33 6.66
C THR A 430 13.70 23.72 6.12
N GLN A 431 13.28 24.97 6.33
CA GLN A 431 12.04 25.50 5.75
C GLN A 431 12.29 25.99 4.32
N GLU A 432 12.04 25.12 3.37
CA GLU A 432 12.14 25.44 1.94
C GLU A 432 10.90 26.18 1.44
N GLN A 433 11.01 26.83 0.28
CA GLN A 433 9.86 27.46 -0.37
C GLN A 433 9.92 27.37 -1.89
N VAL A 434 8.74 27.46 -2.49
CA VAL A 434 8.55 27.57 -3.94
C VAL A 434 7.56 28.68 -4.24
N THR A 435 7.85 29.48 -5.26
CA THR A 435 7.00 30.60 -5.67
C THR A 435 6.42 30.33 -7.05
N TYR A 436 5.13 30.58 -7.20
CA TYR A 436 4.41 30.47 -8.47
C TYR A 436 4.14 31.87 -9.02
N PHE A 437 4.51 32.06 -10.28
CA PHE A 437 4.34 33.33 -10.98
C PHE A 437 3.30 33.18 -12.08
N ALA A 438 2.36 34.13 -12.15
CA ALA A 438 1.51 34.29 -13.31
C ALA A 438 2.32 34.85 -14.47
N THR A 439 1.95 34.53 -15.71
CA THR A 439 2.57 35.11 -16.90
C THR A 439 1.53 35.29 -18.01
N PRO A 440 1.59 36.39 -18.79
CA PRO A 440 0.74 36.54 -19.98
C PRO A 440 1.12 35.54 -21.10
N ASN A 441 2.26 34.86 -20.99
CA ASN A 441 2.81 33.94 -21.99
C ASN A 441 2.43 32.47 -21.71
N VAL A 442 1.25 32.19 -21.15
CA VAL A 442 0.81 30.86 -20.67
C VAL A 442 1.16 29.71 -21.64
N LYS A 443 0.91 29.89 -22.93
CA LYS A 443 1.13 28.87 -23.97
C LYS A 443 2.59 28.40 -24.05
N ASP A 444 3.53 29.26 -23.69
CA ASP A 444 4.96 28.98 -23.80
C ASP A 444 5.53 28.32 -22.54
N PHE A 445 4.80 28.31 -21.43
CA PHE A 445 5.25 27.70 -20.17
C PHE A 445 4.51 26.39 -19.84
N THR A 446 3.86 25.78 -20.84
CA THR A 446 3.22 24.48 -20.72
C THR A 446 4.25 23.34 -20.69
N LYS A 447 3.85 22.18 -20.16
CA LYS A 447 4.68 20.96 -20.11
C LYS A 447 5.23 20.52 -21.47
N ALA A 448 4.57 20.87 -22.56
CA ALA A 448 4.97 20.51 -23.92
C ALA A 448 6.05 21.42 -24.51
N LYS A 449 6.22 22.64 -23.99
CA LYS A 449 7.10 23.67 -24.58
C LYS A 449 8.20 24.18 -23.66
N TYR A 450 8.12 23.88 -22.36
CA TYR A 450 9.06 24.39 -21.37
C TYR A 450 9.55 23.27 -20.46
N PRO A 451 10.87 23.07 -20.37
CA PRO A 451 11.44 21.96 -19.62
C PRO A 451 11.48 22.26 -18.13
N ILE A 452 11.68 21.23 -17.31
CA ILE A 452 12.22 21.46 -15.98
C ILE A 452 13.66 21.94 -16.10
N TRP A 453 14.15 22.69 -15.12
CA TRP A 453 15.54 23.11 -15.14
C TRP A 453 16.12 23.29 -13.75
N ILE A 454 17.44 23.22 -13.67
CA ILE A 454 18.22 23.56 -12.49
C ILE A 454 19.38 24.44 -12.94
N TYR A 455 19.54 25.58 -12.28
CA TYR A 455 20.68 26.49 -12.46
C TYR A 455 21.63 26.34 -11.28
N HIS A 456 22.90 26.07 -11.56
CA HIS A 456 23.95 25.96 -10.56
C HIS A 456 24.75 27.25 -10.46
N SER A 457 24.94 27.77 -9.25
CA SER A 457 25.75 28.97 -9.02
C SER A 457 26.44 28.94 -7.65
N PRO A 458 27.53 29.70 -7.43
CA PRO A 458 28.28 29.67 -6.17
C PRO A 458 27.49 30.08 -4.92
N LYS A 459 26.27 30.62 -5.06
CA LYS A 459 25.42 31.03 -3.94
C LYS A 459 24.17 30.17 -3.77
N TYR A 460 23.46 29.92 -4.88
CA TYR A 460 22.17 29.21 -4.86
C TYR A 460 22.06 28.28 -6.05
N ASP A 461 21.54 27.09 -5.79
CA ASP A 461 20.99 26.21 -6.82
C ASP A 461 19.51 26.56 -6.98
N PHE A 462 19.12 27.09 -8.13
CA PHE A 462 17.72 27.35 -8.45
C PHE A 462 17.14 26.21 -9.26
N TYR A 463 15.85 25.94 -9.11
CA TYR A 463 15.14 25.01 -9.98
C TYR A 463 13.79 25.56 -10.39
N GLY A 464 13.34 25.21 -11.59
CA GLY A 464 12.04 25.63 -12.11
C GLY A 464 11.31 24.56 -12.89
N MET A 465 10.01 24.80 -13.07
CA MET A 465 9.10 23.86 -13.71
C MET A 465 8.04 24.56 -14.56
N PRO A 466 7.53 23.88 -15.61
CA PRO A 466 6.35 24.32 -16.35
C PRO A 466 5.09 24.34 -15.48
N MET A 467 4.06 24.96 -16.04
CA MET A 467 2.73 25.01 -15.48
C MET A 467 2.14 23.60 -15.31
N HIS A 468 1.75 23.30 -14.08
CA HIS A 468 1.13 22.03 -13.71
C HIS A 468 0.24 22.23 -12.48
N GLY A 469 -1.00 21.71 -12.54
CA GLY A 469 -2.00 21.87 -11.47
C GLY A 469 -2.52 23.30 -11.25
N ASN A 470 -1.95 24.30 -11.93
CA ASN A 470 -2.37 25.70 -11.94
C ASN A 470 -1.79 26.42 -13.18
N SER A 471 -2.09 27.72 -13.32
CA SER A 471 -1.69 28.56 -14.46
C SER A 471 -0.35 29.30 -14.29
N GLY A 472 0.46 28.94 -13.29
CA GLY A 472 1.73 29.61 -12.99
C GLY A 472 2.94 28.68 -13.14
N SER A 473 4.06 29.23 -13.62
CA SER A 473 5.34 28.53 -13.58
C SER A 473 5.93 28.60 -12.17
N LYS A 474 6.65 27.55 -11.78
CA LYS A 474 7.21 27.40 -10.43
C LYS A 474 8.72 27.62 -10.45
N ILE A 475 9.25 28.27 -9.41
CA ILE A 475 10.68 28.34 -9.10
C ILE A 475 10.90 28.09 -7.61
N GLY A 476 12.03 27.47 -7.25
CA GLY A 476 12.51 27.34 -5.89
C GLY A 476 14.03 27.43 -5.82
N ILE A 477 14.53 27.53 -4.59
CA ILE A 477 15.96 27.41 -4.27
C ILE A 477 16.13 26.07 -3.56
N ASP A 478 17.11 25.29 -3.99
CA ASP A 478 17.45 24.02 -3.36
C ASP A 478 18.21 24.25 -2.06
N ALA A 479 17.71 23.69 -0.95
CA ALA A 479 18.27 23.83 0.40
C ALA A 479 18.45 25.30 0.86
N GLY A 480 17.67 26.25 0.32
CA GLY A 480 17.86 27.70 0.57
C GLY A 480 17.19 28.22 1.86
N GLY A 481 16.41 27.36 2.51
CA GLY A 481 15.65 27.66 3.72
C GLY A 481 16.49 27.81 4.99
N PRO A 482 15.99 28.52 6.02
CA PRO A 482 16.59 28.46 7.35
C PRO A 482 16.40 27.07 7.97
N VAL A 483 17.34 26.68 8.85
CA VAL A 483 17.16 25.48 9.68
C VAL A 483 16.08 25.74 10.72
N VAL A 484 15.16 24.79 10.83
CA VAL A 484 14.02 24.78 11.74
C VAL A 484 13.87 23.39 12.35
N SER A 485 12.96 23.24 13.29
CA SER A 485 12.41 21.94 13.69
C SER A 485 10.97 21.82 13.19
N VAL A 486 10.37 20.66 13.38
CA VAL A 486 8.95 20.46 13.12
C VAL A 486 8.05 21.36 13.98
N ASP A 487 8.56 21.82 15.13
CA ASP A 487 7.83 22.67 16.08
C ASP A 487 8.13 24.16 15.90
N THR A 488 9.33 24.53 15.42
CA THR A 488 9.73 25.94 15.25
C THR A 488 9.44 26.50 13.85
N ARG A 489 8.97 25.65 12.94
CA ARG A 489 8.54 26.05 11.60
C ARG A 489 7.34 27.01 11.67
N ASN A 490 7.45 28.17 11.01
CA ASN A 490 6.42 29.22 11.04
C ASN A 490 5.53 29.29 9.80
N TYR A 491 5.81 28.52 8.75
CA TYR A 491 5.06 28.47 7.47
C TYR A 491 5.11 29.74 6.62
N GLU A 492 5.68 30.82 7.13
CA GLU A 492 5.78 32.12 6.45
C GLU A 492 6.81 32.10 5.31
N PRO A 493 6.45 32.53 4.09
CA PRO A 493 7.38 32.75 3.00
C PRO A 493 8.50 33.75 3.36
N ASP A 494 9.73 33.43 3.00
CA ASP A 494 10.87 34.33 3.12
C ASP A 494 10.99 35.23 1.89
N LYS A 495 10.82 36.54 2.12
CA LYS A 495 10.89 37.58 1.09
C LYS A 495 12.27 37.76 0.48
N THR A 496 13.34 37.43 1.19
CA THR A 496 14.71 37.47 0.65
C THR A 496 14.90 36.40 -0.41
N ARG A 497 14.39 35.18 -0.17
CA ARG A 497 14.47 34.07 -1.14
C ARG A 497 13.54 34.32 -2.32
N GLU A 498 12.34 34.86 -2.08
CA GLU A 498 11.42 35.30 -3.13
C GLU A 498 12.10 36.31 -4.07
N GLN A 499 12.79 37.32 -3.53
CA GLN A 499 13.53 38.27 -4.36
C GLN A 499 14.73 37.65 -5.08
N ALA A 500 15.43 36.69 -4.47
CA ALA A 500 16.50 35.97 -5.17
C ALA A 500 15.95 35.21 -6.40
N CYS A 501 14.79 34.56 -6.27
CA CYS A 501 14.11 33.92 -7.40
C CYS A 501 13.69 34.92 -8.48
N ILE A 502 13.14 36.08 -8.10
CA ILE A 502 12.76 37.14 -9.05
C ILE A 502 13.98 37.59 -9.85
N LYS A 503 15.08 37.98 -9.17
CA LYS A 503 16.31 38.43 -9.82
C LYS A 503 16.93 37.39 -10.73
N HIS A 504 16.81 36.10 -10.38
CA HIS A 504 17.27 35.01 -11.24
C HIS A 504 16.43 34.97 -12.52
N LEU A 505 15.09 34.89 -12.39
CA LEU A 505 14.19 34.84 -13.53
C LEU A 505 14.31 36.08 -14.43
N GLU A 506 14.52 37.28 -13.88
CA GLU A 506 14.68 38.53 -14.65
C GLU A 506 15.84 38.43 -15.65
N ARG A 507 16.88 37.69 -15.28
CA ARG A 507 18.09 37.51 -16.08
C ARG A 507 17.99 36.34 -17.04
N THR A 508 17.40 35.23 -16.60
CA THR A 508 17.50 33.95 -17.32
C THR A 508 16.23 33.57 -18.06
N ILE A 509 15.04 33.94 -17.55
CA ILE A 509 13.74 33.53 -18.10
C ILE A 509 12.70 34.65 -17.86
N PRO A 510 12.93 35.90 -18.31
CA PRO A 510 12.12 37.06 -17.92
C PRO A 510 10.64 36.92 -18.33
N ARG A 511 10.36 36.15 -19.38
CA ARG A 511 8.99 35.92 -19.86
C ARG A 511 8.13 35.09 -18.91
N SER A 512 8.73 34.40 -17.93
CA SER A 512 8.00 33.65 -16.91
C SER A 512 7.55 34.53 -15.74
N LEU A 513 8.10 35.74 -15.63
CA LEU A 513 7.79 36.67 -14.54
C LEU A 513 6.48 37.42 -14.79
N GLY A 514 5.72 37.54 -13.71
CA GLY A 514 4.54 38.37 -13.59
C GLY A 514 4.15 38.44 -12.12
N PRO A 515 2.90 38.75 -11.78
CA PRO A 515 2.46 38.78 -10.39
C PRO A 515 2.70 37.44 -9.69
N ILE A 516 3.15 37.47 -8.44
CA ILE A 516 3.21 36.29 -7.60
C ILE A 516 1.78 35.82 -7.37
N MET A 517 1.49 34.58 -7.76
CA MET A 517 0.21 33.95 -7.46
C MET A 517 0.17 33.55 -5.99
N TYR A 518 1.20 32.82 -5.55
CA TYR A 518 1.39 32.42 -4.17
C TYR A 518 2.80 31.85 -3.96
N THR A 519 3.27 31.90 -2.72
CA THR A 519 4.48 31.18 -2.27
C THR A 519 4.06 30.12 -1.27
N LYS A 520 4.64 28.92 -1.41
CA LYS A 520 4.35 27.75 -0.59
C LYS A 520 5.61 27.29 0.10
N THR A 521 5.56 27.08 1.42
CA THR A 521 6.69 26.57 2.20
C THR A 521 6.60 25.04 2.36
N CYS A 522 7.73 24.34 2.40
CA CYS A 522 7.84 22.91 2.70
C CYS A 522 9.01 22.66 3.67
N LEU A 523 9.32 21.39 3.97
CA LEU A 523 10.56 21.05 4.69
C LEU A 523 11.41 20.12 3.84
N TYR A 524 12.72 20.29 3.93
CA TYR A 524 13.65 19.21 3.69
C TYR A 524 14.07 18.56 5.01
N THR A 525 14.51 17.31 4.93
CA THR A 525 15.11 16.56 6.03
C THR A 525 16.38 15.94 5.50
N MET A 526 17.51 16.56 5.81
CA MET A 526 18.81 16.24 5.22
C MET A 526 19.72 15.59 6.26
N THR A 527 20.35 14.48 5.91
CA THR A 527 21.48 13.95 6.69
C THR A 527 22.70 14.86 6.55
N PRO A 528 23.74 14.70 7.38
CA PRO A 528 24.91 15.57 7.34
C PRO A 528 25.67 15.49 6.01
N ASP A 529 25.59 14.38 5.28
CA ASP A 529 26.16 14.21 3.94
C ASP A 529 25.15 14.38 2.80
N ARG A 530 23.89 14.69 3.12
CA ARG A 530 22.79 14.81 2.16
C ARG A 530 22.52 13.53 1.34
N HIS A 531 22.93 12.37 1.85
CA HIS A 531 22.59 11.07 1.28
C HIS A 531 21.40 10.40 1.97
N PHE A 532 20.67 9.55 1.24
CA PHE A 532 19.58 8.81 1.86
C PHE A 532 20.07 7.99 3.06
N VAL A 533 19.15 7.68 3.97
CA VAL A 533 19.28 6.52 4.85
C VAL A 533 18.25 5.52 4.38
N VAL A 534 18.67 4.33 3.98
CA VAL A 534 17.78 3.21 3.60
C VAL A 534 18.41 1.95 4.17
N ASP A 535 17.99 1.55 5.36
CA ASP A 535 18.63 0.47 6.12
C ASP A 535 17.66 -0.09 7.19
N ASP A 536 18.08 -1.14 7.89
CA ASP A 536 17.45 -1.57 9.14
C ASP A 536 18.24 -1.14 10.38
N CYS A 537 17.59 -1.22 11.54
CA CYS A 537 18.16 -0.86 12.84
C CYS A 537 18.79 -2.07 13.57
N SER A 538 19.21 -3.12 12.86
CA SER A 538 19.78 -4.35 13.45
C SER A 538 21.00 -4.06 14.33
N LYS A 539 21.88 -3.15 13.91
CA LYS A 539 23.06 -2.71 14.67
C LYS A 539 22.69 -2.02 16.00
N ASN A 540 21.45 -1.58 16.13
CA ASN A 540 20.88 -0.99 17.35
C ASN A 540 20.01 -1.98 18.14
N GLY A 541 19.98 -3.26 17.75
CA GLY A 541 19.14 -4.31 18.38
C GLY A 541 17.72 -4.42 17.82
N TRP A 542 17.42 -3.74 16.72
CA TRP A 542 16.10 -3.63 16.10
C TRP A 542 16.11 -4.06 14.63
N ASP A 543 16.45 -5.32 14.40
CA ASP A 543 16.51 -5.98 13.09
C ASP A 543 15.17 -5.94 12.32
N ASN A 544 14.06 -5.81 13.04
CA ASN A 544 12.71 -5.72 12.50
C ASN A 544 12.20 -4.28 12.26
N VAL A 545 13.05 -3.26 12.46
CA VAL A 545 12.73 -1.86 12.17
C VAL A 545 13.58 -1.38 11.00
N ILE A 546 12.92 -1.04 9.90
CA ILE A 546 13.52 -0.50 8.68
C ILE A 546 13.29 1.01 8.65
N VAL A 547 14.27 1.80 8.21
CA VAL A 547 14.20 3.26 8.17
C VAL A 547 14.47 3.80 6.77
N CYS A 548 13.77 4.87 6.43
CA CYS A 548 14.02 5.62 5.19
C CYS A 548 14.02 7.14 5.45
N CYS A 549 15.17 7.78 5.23
CA CYS A 549 15.31 9.24 5.22
C CYS A 549 15.69 9.71 3.81
N GLY A 550 14.88 10.61 3.23
CA GLY A 550 14.95 10.98 1.82
C GLY A 550 15.87 12.15 1.45
N ALA A 551 16.63 12.69 2.39
CA ALA A 551 17.65 13.74 2.20
C ALA A 551 17.21 14.98 1.36
N GLY A 552 15.92 15.34 1.39
CA GLY A 552 15.37 16.47 0.63
C GLY A 552 15.21 16.26 -0.88
N HIS A 553 15.58 15.11 -1.44
CA HIS A 553 15.52 14.88 -2.90
C HIS A 553 15.01 13.50 -3.32
N ALA A 554 14.43 12.71 -2.41
CA ALA A 554 13.98 11.35 -2.65
C ALA A 554 12.69 11.19 -3.45
N PHE A 555 11.84 12.22 -3.60
CA PHE A 555 10.50 12.00 -4.16
C PHE A 555 10.50 11.38 -5.56
N LYS A 556 11.44 11.77 -6.41
CA LYS A 556 11.60 11.15 -7.72
C LYS A 556 11.85 9.64 -7.65
N PHE A 557 12.49 9.16 -6.58
CA PHE A 557 12.71 7.75 -6.29
C PHE A 557 11.58 7.10 -5.50
N ALA A 558 10.50 7.82 -5.13
CA ALA A 558 9.52 7.34 -4.15
C ALA A 558 8.91 5.98 -4.53
N SER A 559 8.55 5.78 -5.80
CA SER A 559 8.01 4.50 -6.27
C SER A 559 9.05 3.36 -6.15
N LEU A 560 10.31 3.61 -6.51
CA LEU A 560 11.39 2.64 -6.37
C LEU A 560 11.76 2.37 -4.89
N LEU A 561 11.83 3.40 -4.06
CA LEU A 561 12.10 3.27 -2.63
C LEU A 561 10.98 2.50 -1.94
N GLY A 562 9.71 2.73 -2.28
CA GLY A 562 8.60 1.93 -1.78
C GLY A 562 8.77 0.45 -2.11
N LYS A 563 9.21 0.12 -3.33
CA LYS A 563 9.55 -1.26 -3.72
C LYS A 563 10.72 -1.82 -2.91
N ILE A 564 11.84 -1.09 -2.81
CA ILE A 564 13.02 -1.49 -2.04
C ILE A 564 12.65 -1.80 -0.59
N LEU A 565 11.92 -0.90 0.07
CA LEU A 565 11.52 -1.06 1.47
C LEU A 565 10.56 -2.24 1.64
N SER A 566 9.67 -2.48 0.69
CA SER A 566 8.80 -3.66 0.68
C SER A 566 9.61 -4.96 0.56
N GLU A 567 10.55 -5.05 -0.39
CA GLU A 567 11.47 -6.19 -0.53
C GLU A 567 12.27 -6.42 0.76
N MET A 568 12.80 -5.36 1.39
CA MET A 568 13.50 -5.47 2.67
C MET A 568 12.58 -5.99 3.79
N ALA A 569 11.34 -5.52 3.87
CA ALA A 569 10.40 -5.96 4.91
C ALA A 569 9.92 -7.40 4.72
N ILE A 570 9.76 -7.84 3.47
CA ILE A 570 9.24 -9.16 3.11
C ILE A 570 10.35 -10.20 3.06
N ASP A 571 11.39 -9.91 2.28
CA ASP A 571 12.45 -10.85 1.92
C ASP A 571 13.73 -10.66 2.76
N GLY A 572 13.80 -9.59 3.56
CA GLY A 572 14.98 -9.23 4.35
C GLY A 572 16.13 -8.64 3.52
N LYS A 573 15.94 -8.45 2.21
CA LYS A 573 16.94 -7.92 1.28
C LYS A 573 16.27 -7.33 0.04
N THR A 574 17.03 -6.55 -0.70
CA THR A 574 16.63 -6.04 -2.01
C THR A 574 17.70 -6.36 -3.05
N LYS A 575 17.32 -6.42 -4.32
CA LYS A 575 18.29 -6.56 -5.43
C LYS A 575 19.01 -5.27 -5.78
N TYR A 576 18.51 -4.12 -5.32
CA TYR A 576 19.08 -2.82 -5.61
C TYR A 576 20.27 -2.55 -4.69
N ASP A 577 21.36 -2.01 -5.23
CA ASP A 577 22.52 -1.63 -4.41
C ASP A 577 22.20 -0.38 -3.59
N ILE A 578 21.91 -0.59 -2.31
CA ILE A 578 21.65 0.45 -1.31
C ILE A 578 22.77 0.54 -0.26
N SER A 579 23.89 -0.17 -0.47
CA SER A 579 24.98 -0.29 0.52
C SER A 579 25.60 1.05 0.94
N GLN A 580 25.47 2.06 0.09
CA GLN A 580 25.97 3.42 0.32
C GLN A 580 24.99 4.29 1.14
N PHE A 581 23.80 3.78 1.47
CA PHE A 581 22.76 4.47 2.24
C PHE A 581 22.57 3.89 3.65
N ASN A 582 23.51 3.07 4.11
CA ASN A 582 23.44 2.45 5.44
C ASN A 582 23.37 3.49 6.56
N ILE A 583 22.71 3.13 7.66
CA ILE A 583 22.52 3.99 8.83
C ILE A 583 23.81 4.14 9.66
N ASP A 584 24.79 3.26 9.50
CA ASP A 584 26.02 3.28 10.29
C ASP A 584 27.23 3.92 9.58
N ARG A 585 27.04 4.44 8.36
CA ARG A 585 28.10 5.13 7.63
C ARG A 585 28.63 6.34 8.40
N GLU A 586 29.87 6.71 8.12
CA GLU A 586 30.61 7.72 8.90
C GLU A 586 29.86 9.04 9.08
N ALA A 587 29.18 9.54 8.04
CA ALA A 587 28.42 10.78 8.11
C ALA A 587 27.23 10.76 9.08
N ILE A 588 26.78 9.58 9.49
CA ILE A 588 25.69 9.39 10.45
C ILE A 588 26.23 9.13 11.86
N THR A 589 27.33 8.39 11.97
CA THR A 589 27.84 7.91 13.26
C THR A 589 28.92 8.80 13.87
N ASN A 590 29.67 9.56 13.06
CA ASN A 590 30.71 10.47 13.52
C ASN A 590 30.09 11.81 13.99
N PRO A 591 30.11 12.13 15.30
CA PRO A 591 29.53 13.38 15.82
C PRO A 591 30.27 14.64 15.37
N ASP A 592 31.52 14.48 14.90
CA ASP A 592 32.41 15.53 14.40
C ASP A 592 32.36 15.68 12.87
N TRP A 593 31.49 14.91 12.18
CA TRP A 593 31.31 15.05 10.75
C TRP A 593 30.86 16.47 10.37
N THR A 594 31.53 17.08 9.41
CA THR A 594 31.18 18.41 8.92
C THR A 594 30.02 18.33 7.93
N PRO A 595 28.84 18.91 8.23
CA PRO A 595 27.69 18.79 7.35
C PRO A 595 27.90 19.47 5.99
N THR A 596 27.53 18.77 4.92
CA THR A 596 27.51 19.24 3.54
C THR A 596 26.06 19.31 3.06
N LEU A 597 25.37 20.40 3.41
CA LEU A 597 23.94 20.57 3.10
C LEU A 597 23.68 21.18 1.71
N TYR A 598 24.73 21.68 1.03
CA TYR A 598 24.65 22.38 -0.25
C TYR A 598 25.58 21.73 -1.27
N MET A 599 25.20 21.70 -2.56
CA MET A 599 25.97 21.00 -3.61
C MET A 599 27.19 21.77 -4.15
N GLY A 600 27.77 22.71 -3.37
CA GLY A 600 29.04 23.37 -3.72
C GLY A 600 29.11 24.89 -3.59
N THR A 601 28.35 25.53 -2.70
CA THR A 601 28.04 26.96 -2.87
C THR A 601 28.05 27.77 -1.58
N GLY A 602 29.17 27.81 -0.84
CA GLY A 602 29.49 28.88 0.14
C GLY A 602 28.47 29.21 1.25
N GLY A 603 27.38 28.46 1.36
CA GLY A 603 26.37 28.59 2.38
C GLY A 603 27.01 28.12 3.67
N LYS A 604 27.20 29.03 4.62
CA LYS A 604 27.65 28.65 5.96
C LYS A 604 26.74 27.52 6.44
N VAL A 605 27.35 26.41 6.83
CA VAL A 605 26.66 25.37 7.61
C VAL A 605 25.96 26.09 8.75
N PRO A 606 24.63 26.00 8.87
CA PRO A 606 23.93 26.57 10.02
C PRO A 606 24.53 25.96 11.28
N THR A 607 25.13 26.79 12.12
CA THR A 607 25.78 26.33 13.36
C THR A 607 24.78 25.55 14.19
N LYS A 608 25.19 24.36 14.65
CA LYS A 608 24.44 23.46 15.55
C LYS A 608 23.79 24.32 16.64
N GLN A 609 22.46 24.42 16.69
CA GLN A 609 21.81 24.93 17.90
C GLN A 609 22.14 23.94 19.02
N SER A 610 22.71 24.46 20.10
CA SER A 610 23.10 23.69 21.27
C SER A 610 21.94 22.83 21.75
N SER A 611 22.14 21.52 21.76
CA SER A 611 21.27 20.57 22.47
C SER A 611 21.34 20.86 23.97
N ALA A 612 20.27 21.41 24.56
CA ALA A 612 19.92 21.21 25.96
C ALA A 612 18.58 21.89 26.32
N SER A 613 17.48 21.14 26.27
CA SER A 613 16.68 20.96 27.49
C SER A 613 15.83 19.70 27.33
N LYS A 614 16.11 18.74 28.22
CA LYS A 614 15.32 17.54 28.48
C LYS A 614 13.84 17.91 28.62
N LEU A 615 12.98 17.13 27.96
CA LEU A 615 11.69 16.67 28.48
C LEU A 615 11.35 15.35 27.79
#